data_AF-A0A6J6AXX2-F1
#
_entry.id   AF-A0A6J6AXX2-F1
#
_cell.length_a   1.000
_cell.length_b   1.000
_cell.length_c   1.000
_cell.angle_alpha   90.00
_cell.angle_beta   90.00
_cell.angle_gamma   90.00
#
_symmetry.space_group_name_H-M   'P 1'
#
loop_
_entity.id
_entity.type
_entity.pdbx_description
1 polymer ?
#
loop_
_entity_poly.entity_id
_entity_poly.type
_entity_poly.pdbx_seq_one_letter_code
_entity_poly.pdbx_strand_id
1 'polypeptide(L)'
;MDITLTAVHITSIVDGVFYSELLLRDKESALEPLSSRPSDAIALALRTKSNIMVDNDLLDQVGIDIPEQVATEVSAAGDQELEAFREFLDQINPEDFAG
;
A
#
# COMPACT_ATOMS: atom_id res chain seq x y z
N MET A 1 -23.48 -1.33 11.12
CA MET A 1 -23.24 0.04 10.64
C MET A 1 -22.55 -0.08 9.30
N ASP A 2 -22.98 0.67 8.28
CA ASP A 2 -22.32 0.71 6.98
C ASP A 2 -21.24 1.79 7.02
N ILE A 3 -19.96 1.37 7.04
CA ILE A 3 -18.80 2.26 7.08
C ILE A 3 -17.97 2.01 5.83
N THR A 4 -17.50 3.08 5.20
CA THR A 4 -16.64 3.02 4.02
C THR A 4 -15.30 3.68 4.30
N LEU A 5 -14.21 3.01 3.92
CA LEU A 5 -12.87 3.59 3.88
C LEU A 5 -12.77 4.48 2.65
N THR A 6 -12.63 5.79 2.84
CA THR A 6 -12.53 6.74 1.72
C THR A 6 -11.09 6.91 1.26
N ALA A 7 -10.15 6.92 2.21
CA ALA A 7 -8.73 7.03 1.93
C ALA A 7 -7.89 6.56 3.13
N VAL A 8 -6.59 6.42 2.91
CA VAL A 8 -5.59 6.32 3.97
C VAL A 8 -4.57 7.43 3.82
N HIS A 9 -4.13 8.00 4.94
CA HIS A 9 -3.14 9.07 4.97
C HIS A 9 -1.90 8.57 5.70
N ILE A 10 -0.72 8.66 5.06
CA ILE A 10 0.56 8.50 5.73
C ILE A 10 1.00 9.89 6.19
N THR A 11 0.99 10.13 7.50
CA THR A 11 0.96 11.50 8.05
C THR A 11 2.29 11.95 8.64
N SER A 12 3.10 11.04 9.18
CA SER A 12 4.34 11.42 9.84
C SER A 12 5.35 10.28 9.94
N ILE A 13 6.59 10.66 10.26
CA ILE A 13 7.66 9.77 10.67
C ILE A 13 8.26 10.28 11.98
N VAL A 14 8.39 9.41 12.98
CA VAL A 14 8.99 9.73 14.28
C VAL A 14 9.99 8.62 14.61
N ASP A 15 11.25 9.00 14.87
CA ASP A 15 12.34 8.06 15.15
C ASP A 15 12.46 6.92 14.11
N GLY A 16 12.25 7.26 12.83
CA GLY A 16 12.28 6.30 11.72
C GLY A 16 11.02 5.44 11.57
N VAL A 17 10.00 5.65 12.41
CA VAL A 17 8.74 4.90 12.40
C VAL A 17 7.65 5.75 11.74
N PHE A 18 7.05 5.22 10.68
CA PHE A 18 5.95 5.87 9.98
C PHE A 18 4.60 5.65 10.67
N TYR A 19 3.72 6.65 10.58
CA TYR A 19 2.36 6.64 11.11
C TYR A 19 1.34 6.91 10.01
N SER A 20 0.14 6.36 10.18
CA SER A 20 -0.94 6.56 9.23
C SER A 20 -2.32 6.60 9.90
N GLU A 21 -3.29 7.10 9.16
CA GLU A 21 -4.68 7.19 9.58
C GLU A 21 -5.61 6.67 8.48
N LEU A 22 -6.71 6.04 8.90
CA LEU A 22 -7.80 5.61 8.04
C LEU A 22 -8.89 6.69 8.04
N LEU A 23 -9.22 7.21 6.86
CA LEU A 23 -10.32 8.16 6.70
C LEU A 23 -11.59 7.37 6.42
N LEU A 24 -12.49 7.38 7.38
CA LEU A 24 -13.72 6.60 7.37
C LEU A 24 -14.92 7.53 7.21
N ARG A 25 -15.98 7.01 6.63
CA ARG A 25 -17.25 7.72 6.46
C ARG A 25 -18.42 6.76 6.66
N ASP A 26 -19.48 7.24 7.31
CA ASP A 26 -20.78 6.58 7.34
C ASP A 26 -21.75 7.21 6.32
N LYS A 27 -23.06 6.94 6.43
CA LYS A 27 -24.04 7.50 5.49
C LYS A 27 -24.22 9.01 5.61
N GLU A 28 -23.87 9.60 6.76
CA GLU A 28 -24.17 10.99 7.09
C GLU A 28 -22.92 11.88 6.99
N SER A 29 -21.77 11.41 7.47
CA SER A 29 -20.59 12.26 7.63
C SER A 29 -19.26 11.51 7.65
N ALA A 30 -18.17 12.27 7.52
CA ALA A 30 -16.83 11.76 7.79
C ALA A 30 -16.70 11.48 9.30
N LEU A 31 -16.08 10.35 9.63
CA LEU A 31 -15.78 9.97 11.00
C LEU A 31 -14.40 10.49 11.40
N GLU A 32 -14.13 10.50 12.70
CA GLU A 32 -12.79 10.78 13.22
C GLU A 32 -11.76 9.81 12.60
N PRO A 33 -10.60 10.32 12.15
CA PRO A 33 -9.54 9.48 11.60
C PRO A 33 -9.11 8.40 12.60
N LEU A 34 -8.98 7.17 12.11
CA LEU A 34 -8.56 6.04 12.93
C LEU A 34 -7.08 5.77 12.73
N SER A 35 -6.29 5.91 13.79
CA SER A 35 -4.86 5.58 13.76
C SER A 35 -4.62 4.12 13.38
N SER A 36 -3.66 3.89 12.48
CA SER A 36 -3.26 2.56 12.02
C SER A 36 -1.77 2.55 11.66
N ARG A 37 -1.16 1.37 11.68
CA ARG A 37 0.17 1.21 11.10
C ARG A 37 0.08 1.35 9.57
N PRO A 38 1.07 1.96 8.93
CA PRO A 38 1.08 2.12 7.46
C PRO A 38 0.86 0.81 6.70
N SER A 39 1.43 -0.30 7.17
CA SER A 39 1.25 -1.62 6.55
C SER A 39 -0.22 -2.05 6.49
N ASP A 40 -0.95 -1.85 7.58
CA ASP A 40 -2.35 -2.25 7.70
C ASP A 40 -3.24 -1.30 6.89
N ALA A 41 -2.94 0.00 6.93
CA ALA A 41 -3.65 1.01 6.16
C ALA A 41 -3.54 0.78 4.65
N ILE A 42 -2.34 0.57 4.13
CA ILE A 42 -2.10 0.27 2.71
C ILE A 42 -2.81 -1.03 2.32
N ALA A 43 -2.69 -2.09 3.14
CA ALA A 43 -3.33 -3.38 2.86
C ALA A 43 -4.86 -3.29 2.77
N LEU A 44 -5.48 -2.44 3.60
CA LEU A 44 -6.91 -2.16 3.54
C LEU A 44 -7.27 -1.34 2.30
N ALA A 45 -6.54 -0.25 2.04
CA ALA A 45 -6.78 0.61 0.88
C ALA A 45 -6.74 -0.16 -0.44
N LEU A 46 -5.80 -1.08 -0.60
CA LEU A 46 -5.72 -1.95 -1.78
C LEU A 46 -6.95 -2.86 -1.93
N ARG A 47 -7.44 -3.44 -0.82
CA ARG A 47 -8.61 -4.33 -0.83
C ARG A 47 -9.92 -3.58 -1.09
N THR A 48 -10.02 -2.36 -0.58
CA THR A 48 -11.23 -1.51 -0.73
C THR A 48 -11.16 -0.60 -1.95
N LYS A 49 -10.02 -0.56 -2.65
CA LYS A 49 -9.74 0.36 -3.76
C LYS A 49 -9.88 1.83 -3.34
N SER A 50 -9.44 2.14 -2.13
CA SER A 50 -9.45 3.49 -1.57
C SER A 50 -8.14 4.21 -1.90
N ASN A 51 -8.18 5.54 -1.91
CA ASN A 51 -6.99 6.35 -2.20
C ASN A 51 -5.92 6.19 -1.11
N ILE A 52 -4.66 6.14 -1.52
CA ILE A 52 -3.50 6.21 -0.64
C ILE A 52 -2.91 7.61 -0.81
N MET A 53 -2.82 8.36 0.27
CA MET A 53 -2.31 9.72 0.29
C MET A 53 -1.16 9.83 1.30
N VAL A 54 -0.25 10.76 1.04
CA VAL A 54 0.90 11.06 1.88
C VAL A 54 0.89 12.55 2.15
N ASP A 55 1.24 12.95 3.36
CA ASP A 55 1.43 14.36 3.68
C ASP A 55 2.58 14.95 2.85
N ASN A 56 2.41 16.16 2.32
CA ASN A 56 3.41 16.78 1.47
C ASN A 56 4.69 17.10 2.25
N ASP A 57 4.59 17.55 3.50
CA ASP A 57 5.78 17.87 4.31
C ASP A 57 6.57 16.59 4.62
N LEU A 58 5.87 15.48 4.85
CA LEU A 58 6.51 14.17 4.98
C LEU A 58 7.18 13.73 3.68
N LEU A 59 6.51 13.91 2.54
CA LEU A 59 7.07 13.57 1.23
C LEU A 59 8.32 14.39 0.93
N ASP A 60 8.31 15.69 1.21
CA ASP A 60 9.48 16.55 1.04
C ASP A 60 10.63 16.16 1.99
N GLN A 61 10.29 15.67 3.20
CA GLN A 61 11.28 15.28 4.21
C GLN A 61 11.99 13.96 3.89
N VAL A 62 11.24 12.94 3.45
CA VAL A 62 11.76 11.56 3.32
C VAL A 62 11.50 10.91 1.97
N GLY A 63 10.87 11.62 1.05
CA GLY A 63 10.68 11.18 -0.33
C GLY A 63 12.02 10.96 -1.02
N ILE A 64 12.03 10.00 -1.94
CA ILE A 64 13.18 9.69 -2.78
C ILE A 64 12.77 9.93 -4.22
N ASP A 65 13.46 10.84 -4.89
CA ASP A 65 13.33 11.01 -6.33
C ASP A 65 13.93 9.79 -7.02
N ILE A 66 13.09 9.05 -7.75
CA ILE A 66 13.54 7.91 -8.54
C ILE A 66 13.89 8.42 -9.94
N PRO A 67 15.16 8.34 -10.39
CA PRO A 67 15.52 8.70 -11.75
C PRO A 67 14.72 7.86 -12.75
N GLU A 68 14.30 8.46 -13.86
CA GLU A 68 13.43 7.82 -14.86
C GLU A 68 14.01 6.50 -15.42
N GLN A 69 15.33 6.43 -15.53
CA GLN A 69 16.08 5.23 -15.92
C GLN A 69 15.88 4.09 -14.90
N VAL A 70 15.96 4.41 -13.60
CA VAL A 70 15.76 3.45 -12.50
C VAL A 70 14.28 3.08 -12.40
N ALA A 71 13.36 4.02 -12.60
CA ALA A 71 11.92 3.71 -12.59
C ALA A 71 11.54 2.70 -13.69
N THR A 72 12.18 2.79 -14.86
CA THR A 72 11.99 1.85 -15.97
C THR A 72 12.57 0.48 -15.64
N GLU A 73 13.76 0.44 -15.03
CA GLU A 73 14.40 -0.82 -14.58
C GLU A 73 13.63 -1.50 -13.45
N VAL A 74 13.10 -0.76 -12.47
CA VAL A 74 12.30 -1.31 -11.36
C VAL A 74 10.97 -1.85 -11.85
N SER A 75 10.32 -1.17 -12.79
CA SER A 75 9.09 -1.65 -13.41
C SER A 75 9.35 -2.94 -14.20
N ALA A 76 10.44 -2.98 -14.97
CA ALA A 76 10.85 -4.18 -15.71
C ALA A 76 11.25 -5.33 -14.78
N ALA A 77 11.89 -5.06 -13.63
CA ALA A 77 12.26 -6.05 -12.64
C ALA A 77 11.03 -6.68 -11.97
N GLY A 78 10.03 -5.86 -11.61
CA GLY A 78 8.75 -6.34 -11.07
C GLY A 78 7.98 -7.22 -12.05
N ASP A 79 7.98 -6.85 -13.33
CA ASP A 79 7.36 -7.65 -14.39
C ASP A 79 8.08 -8.99 -14.61
N GLN A 80 9.42 -8.99 -14.57
CA GLN A 80 10.22 -10.22 -14.65
C GLN A 80 9.99 -11.16 -13.46
N GLU A 81 9.90 -10.62 -12.25
CA GLU A 81 9.65 -11.42 -11.05
C GLU A 81 8.23 -12.01 -11.04
N LEU A 82 7.24 -11.24 -11.52
CA LEU A 82 5.87 -11.72 -11.66
C LEU A 82 5.76 -12.83 -12.71
N GLU A 83 6.48 -12.72 -13.83
CA GLU A 83 6.50 -13.74 -14.87
C GLU A 83 7.21 -15.01 -14.39
N ALA A 84 8.36 -14.88 -13.71
CA ALA A 84 9.04 -16.01 -13.08
C ALA A 84 8.15 -16.71 -12.03
N PHE A 85 7.36 -15.95 -11.28
CA PHE A 85 6.39 -16.51 -10.33
C PHE A 85 5.25 -17.26 -11.03
N ARG A 86 4.79 -16.79 -12.21
CA ARG A 86 3.79 -17.52 -13.03
C ARG A 86 4.35 -18.82 -13.58
N GLU A 87 5.55 -18.80 -14.15
CA GLU A 87 6.22 -20.01 -14.64
C GLU A 87 6.44 -21.03 -13.51
N PHE A 88 6.76 -20.56 -12.30
CA PHE A 88 6.84 -21.39 -11.11
C PHE A 88 5.49 -22.03 -10.76
N LEU A 89 4.38 -21.27 -10.78
CA LEU A 89 3.04 -21.81 -10.53
C LEU A 89 2.60 -22.83 -11.59
N ASP A 90 3.01 -22.65 -12.84
CA ASP A 90 2.68 -23.57 -13.93
C ASP A 90 3.42 -24.93 -13.79
N GLN A 91 4.56 -24.95 -13.10
CA GLN A 91 5.38 -26.16 -12.92
C GLN A 91 5.07 -26.94 -11.65
N ILE A 92 4.28 -26.38 -10.72
CA ILE A 92 3.98 -27.01 -9.43
C ILE A 92 2.53 -27.46 -9.38
N ASN A 93 2.30 -28.70 -8.95
CA ASN A 93 0.95 -29.20 -8.77
C ASN A 93 0.42 -28.81 -7.38
N PRO A 94 -0.89 -28.61 -7.21
CA PRO A 94 -1.49 -28.22 -5.93
C PRO A 94 -1.11 -29.14 -4.74
N GLU A 95 -0.86 -30.42 -5.01
CA GLU A 95 -0.48 -31.43 -4.01
C GLU A 95 0.95 -31.23 -3.45
N ASP A 96 1.84 -30.52 -4.16
CA ASP A 96 3.21 -30.24 -3.71
C ASP A 96 3.26 -29.19 -2.59
N PHE A 97 2.16 -28.48 -2.35
CA PHE A 97 2.00 -27.51 -1.25
C PHE A 97 1.49 -28.15 0.06
N ALA A 98 1.07 -29.42 0.03
CA ALA A 98 0.38 -30.10 1.13
C ALA A 98 1.31 -30.88 2.09
N GLY A 99 2.56 -30.38 2.27
CA GLY A 99 3.48 -30.91 3.28
C GLY A 99 2.95 -30.84 4.71
#